data_AF-A0A068F5D7-F1
#
_entry.id   AF-A0A068F5D7-F1
#
_cell.length_a   1.000
_cell.length_b   1.000
_cell.length_c   1.000
_cell.angle_alpha   90.00
_cell.angle_beta   90.00
_cell.angle_gamma   90.00
#
_symmetry.space_group_name_H-M   'P 1'
#
loop_
_entity.id
_entity.type
_entity.pdbx_description
1 polymer ?
#
loop_
_entity_poly.entity_id
_entity_poly.type
_entity_poly.pdbx_seq_one_letter_code
_entity_poly.pdbx_strand_id
1 'polypeptide(L)'
;DYYPEPEKFQPERFSATFKDQRHAMSYLPFGAGPRTCIAERFGLMPAMIGVALLLKNFKFSICERTPKQLDFDPFNVRVFSVKGG
;
A
#
# COMPACT_ATOMS: atom_id res chain seq x y z
N ASP A 1 5.36 5.77 16.84
CA ASP A 1 4.76 7.04 17.27
C ASP A 1 4.10 7.87 16.17
N TYR A 2 4.37 7.66 14.87
CA TYR A 2 3.77 8.47 13.79
C TYR A 2 2.35 8.08 13.36
N TYR A 3 2.01 6.80 13.46
CA TYR A 3 0.69 6.29 13.11
C TYR A 3 0.11 5.54 14.32
N PRO A 4 -1.01 6.01 14.90
CA PRO A 4 -1.78 5.21 15.84
C PRO A 4 -2.23 3.92 15.15
N GLU A 5 -2.19 2.75 15.82
CA GLU A 5 -2.57 1.46 15.20
C GLU A 5 -1.95 1.24 13.79
N PRO A 6 -0.61 1.15 13.67
CA PRO A 6 0.07 1.13 12.37
C PRO A 6 -0.26 -0.10 11.51
N GLU A 7 -0.65 -1.21 12.14
CA GLU A 7 -0.99 -2.46 11.43
C GLU A 7 -2.41 -2.49 10.87
N LYS A 8 -3.26 -1.51 11.23
CA LYS A 8 -4.63 -1.44 10.74
C LYS A 8 -4.68 -0.68 9.42
N PHE A 9 -5.26 -1.30 8.40
CA PHE A 9 -5.51 -0.64 7.11
C PHE A 9 -6.56 0.47 7.28
N GLN A 10 -6.12 1.74 7.18
CA GLN A 10 -6.96 2.93 7.32
C GLN A 10 -6.65 3.93 6.19
N PRO A 11 -7.31 3.84 5.03
CA PRO A 11 -7.08 4.73 3.88
C PRO A 11 -7.26 6.21 4.19
N GLU A 12 -8.10 6.54 5.16
CA GLU A 12 -8.48 7.91 5.55
C GLU A 12 -7.28 8.74 6.01
N ARG A 13 -6.20 8.08 6.48
CA ARG A 13 -4.91 8.71 6.84
C ARG A 13 -4.24 9.44 5.66
N PHE A 14 -4.65 9.13 4.44
CA PHE A 14 -4.16 9.74 3.21
C PHE A 14 -5.17 10.68 2.55
N SER A 15 -6.31 10.92 3.18
CA SER A 15 -7.27 11.93 2.73
C SER A 15 -6.71 13.34 2.84
N ALA A 16 -7.35 14.29 2.13
CA ALA A 16 -6.94 15.69 2.14
C ALA A 16 -6.92 16.29 3.56
N THR A 17 -7.89 15.92 4.42
CA THR A 17 -8.04 16.46 5.78
C THR A 17 -6.86 16.09 6.70
N PHE A 18 -6.29 14.90 6.54
CA PHE A 18 -5.19 14.42 7.38
C PHE A 18 -3.80 14.64 6.76
N LYS A 19 -3.75 15.16 5.52
CA LYS A 19 -2.49 15.34 4.77
C LYS A 19 -1.50 16.22 5.53
N ASP A 20 -1.96 17.33 6.11
CA ASP A 20 -1.11 18.31 6.78
C ASP A 20 -0.68 17.88 8.19
N GLN A 21 -1.44 16.95 8.80
CA GLN A 21 -1.11 16.38 10.11
C GLN A 21 -0.04 15.28 10.02
N ARG A 22 0.19 14.74 8.82
CA ARG A 22 1.16 13.67 8.61
C ARG A 22 2.57 14.25 8.50
N HIS A 23 3.47 13.74 9.33
CA HIS A 23 4.89 14.10 9.25
C HIS A 23 5.47 13.79 7.86
N ALA A 24 6.20 14.74 7.27
CA ALA A 24 6.66 14.63 5.87
C ALA A 24 7.53 13.39 5.59
N MET A 25 8.26 12.91 6.61
CA MET A 25 9.13 11.72 6.51
C MET A 25 8.53 10.43 7.08
N SER A 26 7.23 10.40 7.43
CA SER A 26 6.60 9.19 7.95
C SER A 26 6.04 8.26 6.88
N TYR A 27 6.11 8.62 5.60
CA TYR A 27 5.67 7.78 4.48
C TYR A 27 6.67 7.86 3.32
N LEU A 28 7.61 6.92 3.28
CA LEU A 28 8.71 6.88 2.31
C LEU A 28 8.77 5.54 1.56
N PRO A 29 7.68 5.09 0.91
CA PRO A 29 7.63 3.78 0.25
C PRO A 29 8.63 3.65 -0.91
N PHE A 30 9.08 4.78 -1.46
CA PHE A 30 10.04 4.85 -2.57
C PHE A 30 11.37 5.51 -2.17
N GLY A 31 11.58 5.75 -0.87
CA GLY A 31 12.72 6.49 -0.34
C GLY A 31 12.57 8.02 -0.43
N ALA A 32 13.64 8.73 -0.07
CA ALA A 32 13.76 10.19 -0.17
C ALA A 32 15.22 10.60 -0.45
N GLY A 33 15.42 11.82 -0.91
CA GLY A 33 16.75 12.37 -1.18
C GLY A 33 17.37 11.86 -2.49
N PRO A 34 18.71 11.92 -2.65
CA PRO A 34 19.40 11.68 -3.92
C PRO A 34 19.34 10.22 -4.42
N ARG A 35 18.87 9.30 -3.57
CA ARG A 35 18.73 7.87 -3.87
C ARG A 35 17.27 7.41 -3.82
N THR A 36 16.32 8.34 -3.98
CA THR A 36 14.90 7.99 -4.16
C THR A 36 14.68 7.16 -5.43
N CYS A 37 13.60 6.38 -5.47
CA CYS A 37 13.25 5.57 -6.63
C CYS A 37 13.02 6.47 -7.87
N ILE A 38 13.87 6.31 -8.89
CA ILE A 38 13.75 7.06 -10.15
C ILE A 38 12.42 6.81 -10.88
N ALA A 39 11.80 5.66 -10.63
CA ALA A 39 10.55 5.24 -11.27
C ALA A 39 9.28 5.51 -10.45
N GLU A 40 9.34 6.24 -9.33
CA GLU A 40 8.19 6.49 -8.45
C GLU A 40 6.95 6.99 -9.23
N ARG A 41 7.11 8.08 -10.00
CA ARG A 41 6.00 8.69 -10.76
C ARG A 41 5.45 7.73 -11.82
N PHE A 42 6.35 7.02 -12.49
CA PHE A 42 5.99 6.04 -13.52
C PHE A 42 5.29 4.82 -12.93
N GLY A 43 5.62 4.39 -11.71
CA GLY A 43 4.95 3.25 -11.06
C GLY A 43 3.59 3.60 -10.45
N LEU A 44 3.48 4.78 -9.84
CA LEU A 44 2.26 5.22 -9.16
C LEU A 44 1.06 5.38 -10.11
N MET A 45 1.27 6.00 -11.27
CA MET A 45 0.19 6.25 -12.25
C MET A 45 -0.47 4.94 -12.76
N PRO A 46 0.26 3.97 -13.33
CA PRO A 46 -0.34 2.72 -13.80
C PRO A 46 -0.89 1.87 -12.65
N ALA A 47 -0.30 1.92 -11.45
CA ALA A 47 -0.88 1.24 -10.28
C ALA A 47 -2.27 1.80 -9.93
N MET A 48 -2.42 3.14 -9.89
CA MET A 48 -3.71 3.78 -9.65
C MET A 48 -4.73 3.47 -10.76
N ILE A 49 -4.31 3.52 -12.02
CA ILE A 49 -5.17 3.18 -13.17
C ILE A 49 -5.62 1.72 -13.09
N GLY A 50 -4.70 0.80 -12.79
CA GLY A 50 -4.99 -0.62 -12.63
C GLY A 50 -6.06 -0.85 -11.57
N VAL A 51 -5.89 -0.28 -10.38
CA VAL A 51 -6.88 -0.37 -9.29
C VAL A 51 -8.22 0.26 -9.69
N ALA A 52 -8.20 1.44 -10.31
CA ALA A 52 -9.42 2.13 -10.74
C ALA A 52 -10.21 1.32 -11.79
N LEU A 53 -9.52 0.73 -12.76
CA LEU A 53 -10.15 -0.13 -13.77
C LEU A 53 -10.70 -1.41 -13.17
N LEU A 54 -10.00 -2.01 -12.21
CA LEU A 54 -10.49 -3.19 -11.49
C LEU A 54 -11.79 -2.87 -10.72
N LEU A 55 -11.80 -1.76 -9.97
CA LEU A 55 -12.99 -1.33 -9.21
C LEU A 55 -14.15 -0.88 -10.10
N LYS A 56 -13.87 -0.31 -11.27
CA LYS A 56 -14.90 0.12 -12.23
C LYS A 56 -15.61 -1.07 -12.89
N ASN A 57 -14.86 -2.10 -13.27
CA ASN A 57 -15.38 -3.18 -14.11
C ASN A 57 -15.78 -4.44 -13.34
N PHE A 58 -15.32 -4.60 -12.09
CA PHE A 58 -15.55 -5.80 -11.30
C PHE A 58 -16.09 -5.47 -9.90
N LYS A 59 -16.85 -6.43 -9.34
CA LYS A 59 -17.22 -6.44 -7.92
C LYS A 59 -16.47 -7.56 -7.22
N PHE A 60 -15.79 -7.21 -6.13
CA PHE A 60 -15.02 -8.16 -5.34
C PHE A 60 -15.89 -8.72 -4.21
N SER A 61 -15.83 -10.03 -3.99
CA SER A 61 -16.45 -10.72 -2.86
C SER A 61 -15.48 -11.76 -2.31
N ILE A 62 -15.68 -12.12 -1.04
CA ILE A 62 -14.92 -13.21 -0.40
C ILE A 62 -15.56 -14.56 -0.73
N CYS A 63 -14.74 -15.61 -0.76
CA CYS A 63 -15.18 -17.00 -0.88
C CYS A 63 -14.52 -17.85 0.20
N GLU A 64 -14.90 -19.13 0.30
CA GLU A 64 -14.36 -20.05 1.31
C GLU A 64 -12.84 -20.21 1.24
N ARG A 65 -12.25 -20.00 0.06
CA ARG A 65 -10.79 -20.05 -0.15
C ARG A 65 -10.07 -18.75 0.18
N THR A 66 -10.79 -17.65 0.44
CA THR A 66 -10.18 -16.36 0.77
C THR A 66 -9.65 -16.41 2.21
N PRO A 67 -8.33 -16.28 2.43
CA PRO A 67 -7.78 -16.31 3.79
C PRO A 67 -8.26 -15.09 4.58
N LYS A 68 -8.62 -15.30 5.85
CA LYS A 68 -9.07 -14.22 6.75
C LYS A 68 -7.94 -13.29 7.17
N GLN A 69 -6.71 -13.81 7.22
CA GLN A 69 -5.49 -13.08 7.54
C GLN A 69 -4.38 -13.55 6.60
N LEU A 70 -3.58 -12.61 6.11
CA LEU A 70 -2.42 -12.88 5.26
C LEU A 70 -1.18 -12.92 6.16
N ASP A 71 -0.45 -14.04 6.15
CA ASP A 71 0.84 -14.17 6.85
C ASP A 71 1.97 -13.92 5.83
N PHE A 72 2.60 -12.75 5.92
CA PHE A 72 3.66 -12.35 5.01
C PHE A 72 5.00 -12.99 5.41
N ASP A 73 5.80 -13.37 4.41
CA ASP A 73 7.16 -13.85 4.67
C ASP A 73 8.09 -12.66 5.01
N PRO A 74 8.63 -12.58 6.24
CA PRO A 74 9.49 -11.47 6.64
C PRO A 74 10.84 -11.46 5.91
N PHE A 75 11.25 -12.56 5.28
CA PHE A 75 12.54 -12.65 4.57
C PHE A 75 12.43 -12.38 3.07
N ASN A 76 11.21 -12.29 2.52
CA ASN A 76 11.01 -11.97 1.11
C ASN A 76 11.02 -10.45 0.88
N VAL A 77 12.22 -9.94 0.59
CA VAL A 77 12.48 -8.50 0.43
C VAL A 77 12.14 -7.95 -0.98
N ARG A 78 11.74 -8.80 -1.92
CA ARG A 78 11.54 -8.42 -3.33
C ARG A 78 10.08 -8.08 -3.64
N VAL A 79 9.15 -8.85 -3.08
CA VAL A 79 7.70 -8.67 -3.19
C VAL A 79 7.12 -9.14 -1.86
N PHE A 80 6.16 -8.39 -1.29
CA PHE A 80 5.38 -8.84 -0.12
C PHE A 80 4.61 -10.12 -0.48
N SER A 81 5.28 -11.26 -0.39
CA SER A 81 4.75 -12.59 -0.68
C SER A 81 4.14 -13.16 0.59
N VAL A 82 3.06 -13.92 0.42
CA VAL A 82 2.36 -14.60 1.51
C VAL A 82 2.99 -15.97 1.67
N LYS A 83 3.15 -16.46 2.90
CA LYS A 83 3.69 -17.80 3.12
C LYS A 83 2.84 -18.83 2.37
N GLY A 84 3.47 -19.55 1.45
CA GLY A 84 2.82 -20.55 0.60
C GLY A 84 2.35 -20.05 -0.77
N GLY A 85 2.64 -18.79 -1.16
CA GLY A 85 2.35 -18.24 -2.49
C GLY A 85 2.93 -16.86 -2.76
#